data_AF-A0A0G4I315-F1
#
_entry.id   AF-A0A0G4I315-F1
#
_cell.length_a   1.000
_cell.length_b   1.000
_cell.length_c   1.000
_cell.angle_alpha   90.00
_cell.angle_beta   90.00
_cell.angle_gamma   90.00
#
_symmetry.space_group_name_H-M   'P 1'
#
loop_
_entity.id
_entity.type
_entity.pdbx_description
1 polymer ?
#
loop_
_entity_poly.entity_id
_entity_poly.type
_entity_poly.pdbx_seq_one_letter_code
_entity_poly.pdbx_strand_id
1 'polypeptide(L)'
;MYLTGAMEILKNRESIDFHALYMGKVSLADSERLKREGVARLEGLRLPTFVEDQEFYRQRLGDILVSNGLSDEMLRAVFANND
;
A
#
# COMPACT_ATOMS: atom_id res chain seq x y z
N MET A 1 6.70 9.48 -9.03
CA MET A 1 6.79 10.57 -8.04
C MET A 1 6.15 10.10 -6.74
N TYR A 2 6.58 10.57 -5.56
CA TYR A 2 6.08 10.11 -4.26
C TYR A 2 4.55 10.18 -4.10
N LEU A 3 3.91 11.19 -4.72
CA LEU A 3 2.46 11.36 -4.67
C LEU A 3 1.71 10.20 -5.33
N THR A 4 2.17 9.74 -6.51
CA THR A 4 1.53 8.62 -7.22
C THR A 4 1.57 7.33 -6.40
N GLY A 5 2.70 7.03 -5.77
CA GLY A 5 2.83 5.86 -4.90
C GLY A 5 1.96 5.95 -3.64
N ALA A 6 1.82 7.14 -3.07
CA ALA A 6 0.90 7.36 -1.95
C ALA A 6 -0.57 7.14 -2.37
N MET A 7 -0.97 7.62 -3.55
CA MET A 7 -2.32 7.39 -4.09
C MET A 7 -2.57 5.90 -4.38
N GLU A 8 -1.54 5.17 -4.81
CA GLU A 8 -1.62 3.72 -5.09
C GLU A 8 -1.81 2.91 -3.79
N ILE A 9 -1.12 3.33 -2.72
CA ILE A 9 -1.34 2.80 -1.37
C ILE A 9 -2.78 3.08 -0.92
N LEU A 10 -3.28 4.31 -1.06
CA LEU A 10 -4.65 4.64 -0.66
C LEU A 10 -5.69 3.85 -1.46
N LYS A 11 -5.46 3.62 -2.75
CA LYS A 11 -6.35 2.84 -3.63
C LYS A 11 -6.44 1.38 -3.18
N ASN A 12 -5.32 0.78 -2.80
CA ASN A 12 -5.24 -0.65 -2.46
C ASN A 12 -5.29 -0.92 -0.96
N ARG A 13 -5.52 0.10 -0.12
CA ARG A 13 -5.38 0.08 1.36
C ARG A 13 -6.02 -1.12 2.06
N GLU A 14 -7.13 -1.65 1.55
CA GLU A 14 -7.85 -2.78 2.13
C GLU A 14 -7.15 -4.13 1.89
N SER A 15 -6.41 -4.26 0.79
CA SER A 15 -5.79 -5.52 0.36
C SER A 15 -4.27 -5.56 0.50
N ILE A 16 -3.63 -4.47 0.97
CA ILE A 16 -2.17 -4.40 1.09
C ILE A 16 -1.65 -5.51 2.02
N ASP A 17 -0.71 -6.30 1.52
CA ASP A 17 0.14 -7.14 2.35
C ASP A 17 1.32 -6.29 2.89
N PHE A 18 1.22 -5.83 4.14
CA PHE A 18 2.22 -4.96 4.73
C PHE A 18 3.57 -5.65 4.94
N HIS A 19 3.60 -6.97 5.14
CA HIS A 19 4.85 -7.71 5.23
C HIS A 19 5.54 -7.72 3.87
N ALA A 20 4.76 -7.93 2.80
CA ALA A 20 5.29 -7.88 1.45
C ALA A 20 5.78 -6.49 1.07
N LEU A 21 5.00 -5.46 1.40
CA LEU A 21 5.38 -4.07 1.16
C LEU A 21 6.67 -3.69 1.91
N TYR A 22 6.91 -4.26 3.09
CA TYR A 22 8.05 -3.95 3.93
C TYR A 22 9.32 -4.76 3.61
N MET A 23 9.32 -5.59 2.55
CA MET A 23 10.48 -6.41 2.13
C MET A 23 11.74 -5.63 1.71
N GLY A 24 11.76 -4.30 1.89
CA GLY A 24 12.85 -3.41 1.58
C GLY A 24 12.32 -2.03 1.17
N LYS A 25 13.17 -1.20 0.56
CA LYS A 25 12.74 0.07 -0.06
C LYS A 25 12.13 -0.20 -1.43
N VAL A 26 11.03 -0.96 -1.47
CA VAL A 26 10.32 -1.31 -2.70
C VAL A 26 8.98 -0.57 -2.77
N SER A 27 8.52 -0.29 -3.99
CA SER A 27 7.18 0.26 -4.21
C SER A 27 6.12 -0.83 -4.00
N LEU A 28 4.84 -0.45 -3.87
CA LEU A 28 3.73 -1.41 -3.74
C LEU A 28 3.62 -2.32 -4.97
N ALA A 29 3.77 -1.76 -6.17
CA ALA A 29 3.77 -2.52 -7.41
C ALA A 29 4.94 -3.53 -7.46
N ASP A 30 6.13 -3.12 -7.01
CA ASP A 30 7.30 -4.00 -6.95
C ASP A 30 7.13 -5.11 -5.91
N SER A 31 6.54 -4.83 -4.72
CA SER A 31 6.31 -5.87 -3.72
C SER A 31 5.37 -6.97 -4.21
N GLU A 32 4.30 -6.60 -4.93
CA GLU A 32 3.38 -7.57 -5.54
C GLU A 32 4.06 -8.38 -6.65
N ARG A 33 4.94 -7.77 -7.44
CA ARG A 33 5.76 -8.50 -8.44
C ARG A 33 6.71 -9.49 -7.76
N LEU A 34 7.49 -9.04 -6.78
CA LEU A 34 8.49 -9.86 -6.08
C LEU A 34 7.84 -11.05 -5.33
N LYS A 35 6.64 -10.83 -4.77
CA LYS A 35 5.83 -11.90 -4.17
C LYS A 35 5.41 -12.93 -5.21
N ARG A 36 4.90 -12.49 -6.38
CA ARG A 36 4.53 -13.38 -7.49
C ARG A 36 5.71 -14.18 -8.04
N GLU A 37 6.89 -13.58 -8.09
CA GLU A 37 8.12 -14.21 -8.59
C GLU A 37 8.78 -15.17 -7.57
N GLY A 38 8.28 -15.23 -6.33
CA GLY A 38 8.81 -16.12 -5.29
C GLY A 38 10.22 -15.74 -4.79
N VAL A 39 10.71 -14.54 -5.13
CA VAL A 39 12.02 -14.02 -4.71
C VAL A 39 11.97 -13.31 -3.35
N ALA A 40 10.75 -13.11 -2.84
CA ALA A 40 10.41 -12.53 -1.54
C ALA A 40 10.91 -13.40 -0.36
N ARG A 41 11.81 -12.85 0.47
CA ARG A 41 12.20 -13.46 1.75
C ARG A 41 11.58 -12.69 2.91
N LEU A 42 10.59 -13.31 3.57
CA LEU A 42 9.85 -12.72 4.70
C LEU A 42 10.37 -13.17 6.09
N GLU A 43 11.30 -14.14 6.13
CA GLU A 43 11.81 -14.68 7.39
C GLU A 43 12.54 -13.61 8.21
N GLY A 44 12.16 -13.46 9.49
CA GLY A 44 12.75 -12.48 10.40
C GLY A 44 12.34 -11.03 10.14
N LEU A 45 11.44 -10.79 9.17
CA LEU A 45 10.92 -9.46 8.89
C LEU A 45 10.05 -8.98 10.05
N ARG A 46 10.40 -7.85 10.64
CA ARG A 46 9.62 -7.17 11.67
C ARG A 46 9.03 -5.90 11.09
N LEU A 47 7.71 -5.80 11.11
CA LEU A 47 7.03 -4.57 10.72
C LEU A 47 7.44 -3.42 11.65
N PRO A 48 7.42 -2.17 11.17
CA PRO A 48 7.54 -1.02 12.04
C PRO A 48 6.43 -1.02 13.10
N THR A 49 6.72 -0.48 14.29
CA THR A 49 5.77 -0.44 15.42
C THR A 49 4.43 0.20 15.07
N PHE A 50 4.43 1.18 14.15
CA PHE A 50 3.20 1.85 13.71
C PHE A 50 2.34 1.03 12.75
N VAL A 51 2.85 -0.10 12.22
CA VAL A 51 2.14 -1.05 11.33
C VAL A 51 1.91 -2.40 12.04
N GLU A 52 2.36 -2.58 13.28
CA GLU A 52 2.15 -3.82 14.04
C GLU A 52 0.66 -4.12 14.18
N ASP A 53 -0.15 -3.12 14.50
CA ASP A 53 -1.61 -3.18 14.38
C ASP A 53 -2.02 -2.79 12.96
N GLN A 54 -2.04 -3.79 12.08
CA GLN A 54 -2.38 -3.59 10.67
C GLN A 54 -3.82 -3.10 10.48
N GLU A 55 -4.75 -3.51 11.36
CA GLU A 55 -6.15 -3.10 11.24
C GLU A 55 -6.31 -1.62 11.59
N PHE A 56 -5.68 -1.20 12.69
CA PHE A 56 -5.60 0.21 13.04
C PHE A 56 -4.88 1.03 11.95
N TYR A 57 -3.80 0.51 11.38
CA TYR A 57 -3.10 1.20 10.29
C TYR A 57 -3.97 1.34 9.03
N ARG A 58 -4.77 0.33 8.66
CA ARG A 58 -5.75 0.43 7.56
C ARG A 58 -6.80 1.49 7.84
N GLN A 59 -7.33 1.55 9.06
CA GLN A 59 -8.26 2.61 9.46
C GLN A 59 -7.64 3.99 9.29
N ARG A 60 -6.37 4.17 9.64
CA ARG A 60 -5.64 5.43 9.41
C ARG A 60 -5.48 5.77 7.93
N LEU A 61 -5.26 4.77 7.06
CA LEU A 61 -5.28 5.01 5.61
C LEU A 61 -6.66 5.48 5.12
N GLY A 62 -7.74 4.95 5.71
CA GLY A 62 -9.10 5.44 5.51
C GLY A 62 -9.29 6.89 5.97
N ASP A 63 -8.82 7.22 7.17
CA ASP A 63 -8.86 8.60 7.70
C ASP A 63 -8.12 9.58 6.77
N ILE A 64 -6.95 9.17 6.25
CA ILE A 64 -6.15 9.96 5.30
C ILE A 64 -6.94 10.19 4.01
N LEU A 65 -7.60 9.16 3.47
CA LEU A 65 -8.43 9.28 2.27
C LEU A 65 -9.51 10.36 2.47
N VAL A 66 -10.28 10.25 3.55
CA VAL A 66 -11.38 11.17 3.88
C VAL A 66 -10.85 12.58 4.14
N SER A 67 -9.76 12.72 4.91
CA SER A 67 -9.18 14.01 5.26
C SER A 67 -8.64 14.77 4.05
N ASN A 68 -8.25 14.06 2.98
CA ASN A 68 -7.83 14.66 1.72
C ASN A 68 -8.99 14.89 0.74
N GLY A 69 -10.24 14.60 1.14
CA GLY A 69 -11.41 14.73 0.26
C GLY A 69 -11.39 13.77 -0.92
N LEU A 70 -10.69 12.65 -0.78
CA LEU A 70 -10.59 11.62 -1.82
C LEU A 70 -11.70 10.59 -1.65
N SER A 71 -12.12 9.98 -2.76
CA SER A 71 -13.01 8.82 -2.77
C SER A 71 -12.40 7.66 -3.54
N ASP A 72 -12.95 6.46 -3.33
CA ASP A 72 -12.55 5.29 -4.10
C ASP A 72 -12.84 5.45 -5.59
N GLU A 73 -13.93 6.12 -5.97
CA GLU A 73 -14.21 6.42 -7.39
C GLU A 73 -13.15 7.35 -7.98
N MET A 74 -12.75 8.40 -7.25
CA MET A 74 -11.71 9.34 -7.69
C MET A 74 -10.39 8.61 -7.91
N LEU A 75 -9.97 7.77 -6.96
CA LEU A 75 -8.75 6.99 -7.11
C LEU A 75 -8.84 6.03 -8.30
N ARG A 76 -9.96 5.32 -8.49
CA ARG A 76 -10.14 4.45 -9.66
C ARG A 76 -10.05 5.24 -10.97
N ALA A 77 -10.68 6.40 -11.06
CA ALA A 77 -10.64 7.25 -12.26
C ALA A 77 -9.23 7.75 -12.56
N VAL A 78 -8.46 8.14 -11.55
CA VAL A 78 -7.06 8.56 -11.73
C VAL A 78 -6.21 7.43 -12.32
N PHE A 79 -6.35 6.21 -11.81
CA PHE A 79 -5.54 5.08 -12.30
C PHE A 79 -6.07 4.45 -13.59
N ALA A 80 -7.37 4.55 -13.90
CA ALA A 80 -7.94 4.05 -15.16
C ALA A 80 -7.48 4.83 -16.40
N ASN A 81 -7.04 6.08 -16.22
CA ASN A 81 -6.51 6.92 -17.29
C ASN A 81 -4.99 6.76 -17.49
N ASN A 82 -4.33 5.89 -16.73
CA ASN A 82 -2.88 5.69 -16.73
C ASN A 82 -2.45 4.27 -17.18
N ASP A 83 -3.40 3.40 -17.55
CA ASP A 83 -3.19 2.08 -18.15
C ASP A 83 -3.33 2.14 -19.68
#